data_AF-A0A8D8JKR1-F1
#
_entry.id   AF-A0A8D8JKR1-F1
#
_cell.length_a   1.000
_cell.length_b   1.000
_cell.length_c   1.000
_cell.angle_alpha   90.00
_cell.angle_beta   90.00
_cell.angle_gamma   90.00
#
_symmetry.space_group_name_H-M   'P 1'
#
loop_
_entity.id
_entity.type
_entity.pdbx_description
1 polymer ?
#
loop_
_entity_poly.entity_id
_entity_poly.type
_entity_poly.pdbx_seq_one_letter_code
_entity_poly.pdbx_strand_id
1 'polypeptide(L)'
;MASNQEKPSKYKKQFEQKYNELVQSISATHFEDYDKLSKENALKIFQAGLRNNILSQFSAVWDYTDTEEHLLVLDVLKADPRNDSEKKWRPTDKSVQEQVRPLVVNKLKWQIKYYEKQIQFQKQQLERAVLKIEQGRTKYADLLERRESLKNAVSNELKDLKKIDAQISDMADKLVDDLQS
;
A
#
# COMPACT_ATOMS: atom_id res chain seq x y z
N MET A 1 -18.88 -8.29 -22.34
CA MET A 1 -18.21 -6.99 -22.24
C MET A 1 -19.27 -5.93 -22.49
N ALA A 2 -19.76 -5.29 -21.43
CA ALA A 2 -20.81 -4.30 -21.55
C ALA A 2 -20.20 -3.03 -22.17
N SER A 3 -20.71 -2.64 -23.33
CA SER A 3 -20.45 -1.33 -23.93
C SER A 3 -20.97 -0.28 -22.94
N ASN A 4 -20.05 0.41 -22.25
CA ASN A 4 -20.36 1.63 -21.54
C ASN A 4 -20.78 2.64 -22.62
N GLN A 5 -22.08 2.74 -22.88
CA GLN A 5 -22.62 3.87 -23.61
C GLN A 5 -22.40 5.11 -22.74
N GLU A 6 -21.33 5.84 -23.05
CA GLU A 6 -21.07 7.17 -22.50
C GLU A 6 -22.30 8.04 -22.75
N LYS A 7 -23.03 8.35 -21.67
CA LYS A 7 -24.05 9.39 -21.72
C LYS A 7 -23.33 10.66 -22.17
N PRO A 8 -23.75 11.31 -23.27
CA PRO A 8 -23.03 12.48 -23.72
C PRO A 8 -23.10 13.55 -22.63
N SER A 9 -21.91 14.03 -22.27
CA SER A 9 -21.66 15.10 -21.31
C SER A 9 -22.75 16.15 -21.29
N LYS A 10 -23.17 16.59 -20.10
CA LYS A 10 -24.03 17.77 -19.94
C LYS A 10 -23.44 18.97 -20.69
N TYR A 11 -22.12 19.12 -20.70
CA TYR A 11 -21.42 20.26 -21.30
C TYR A 11 -21.33 20.16 -22.82
N LYS A 12 -20.99 18.99 -23.37
CA LYS A 12 -20.99 18.72 -24.83
C LYS A 12 -22.38 18.95 -25.42
N LYS A 13 -23.43 18.41 -24.79
CA LYS A 13 -24.83 18.63 -25.20
C LYS A 13 -25.25 20.09 -25.15
N GLN A 14 -24.83 20.82 -24.12
CA GLN A 14 -25.17 22.24 -23.98
C GLN A 14 -24.54 23.07 -25.11
N PHE A 15 -23.31 22.76 -25.50
CA PHE A 15 -22.66 23.40 -26.65
C PHE A 15 -23.41 23.09 -27.95
N GLU A 16 -23.66 21.81 -28.23
CA GLU A 16 -24.37 21.37 -29.43
C GLU A 16 -25.74 22.04 -29.55
N GLN A 17 -26.48 22.12 -28.45
CA GLN A 17 -27.78 22.79 -28.40
C GLN A 17 -27.67 24.28 -28.72
N LYS A 18 -26.80 25.03 -28.02
CA LYS A 18 -26.62 26.47 -28.24
C LYS A 18 -26.12 26.78 -29.65
N TYR A 19 -25.24 25.94 -30.18
CA TYR A 19 -24.73 26.11 -31.54
C TYR A 19 -25.83 25.85 -32.59
N ASN A 20 -26.67 24.85 -32.37
CA ASN A 20 -27.81 24.60 -33.24
C ASN A 20 -28.82 25.75 -33.21
N GLU A 21 -29.11 26.31 -32.04
CA GLU A 21 -29.95 27.51 -31.88
C GLU A 21 -29.35 28.71 -32.64
N LEU A 22 -28.03 28.93 -32.53
CA LEU A 22 -27.33 29.97 -33.29
C LEU A 22 -27.48 29.78 -34.80
N VAL A 23 -27.24 28.57 -35.32
CA VAL A 23 -27.36 28.31 -36.76
C VAL A 23 -28.81 28.48 -37.24
N GLN A 24 -29.80 28.14 -36.41
CA GLN A 24 -31.22 28.35 -36.74
C GLN A 24 -31.62 29.83 -36.76
N SER A 25 -30.95 30.67 -35.98
CA SER A 25 -31.21 32.12 -35.96
C SER A 25 -30.79 32.85 -37.24
N ILE A 26 -29.98 32.20 -38.09
CA ILE A 26 -29.55 32.75 -39.38
C ILE A 26 -30.73 32.75 -40.35
N SER A 27 -31.22 33.94 -40.70
CA SER A 27 -32.37 34.16 -41.58
C SER A 27 -31.99 34.21 -43.06
N ALA A 28 -32.97 33.90 -43.92
CA ALA A 28 -32.86 34.02 -45.38
C ALA A 28 -32.59 35.46 -45.87
N THR A 29 -32.85 36.47 -45.03
CA THR A 29 -32.65 37.89 -45.37
C THR A 29 -31.20 38.22 -45.72
N HIS A 30 -30.24 37.44 -45.19
CA HIS A 30 -28.82 37.57 -45.50
C HIS A 30 -28.43 37.04 -46.89
N PHE A 31 -29.39 36.43 -47.61
CA PHE A 31 -29.22 35.88 -48.95
C PHE A 31 -30.06 36.64 -49.99
N GLU A 32 -30.63 37.80 -49.64
CA GLU A 32 -31.51 38.58 -50.51
C GLU A 32 -30.83 39.05 -51.79
N ASP A 33 -29.53 39.37 -51.73
CA ASP A 33 -28.73 39.86 -52.86
C ASP A 33 -28.41 38.78 -53.92
N TYR A 34 -28.72 37.51 -53.65
CA TYR A 34 -28.39 36.38 -54.53
C TYR A 34 -29.61 35.89 -55.32
N ASP A 35 -30.03 36.67 -56.33
CA ASP A 35 -31.21 36.36 -57.16
C ASP A 35 -31.10 35.11 -58.05
N LYS A 36 -29.88 34.58 -58.25
CA LYS A 36 -29.64 33.42 -59.11
C LYS A 36 -29.77 32.06 -58.40
N LEU A 37 -29.92 32.06 -57.08
CA LEU A 37 -30.01 30.85 -56.27
C LEU A 37 -31.40 30.72 -55.66
N SER A 38 -31.90 29.48 -55.55
CA SER A 38 -33.06 29.20 -54.70
C SER A 38 -32.69 29.52 -53.25
N LYS A 39 -33.18 30.66 -52.74
CA LYS A 39 -32.84 31.25 -51.44
C LYS A 39 -32.98 30.26 -50.29
N GLU A 40 -34.06 29.47 -50.30
CA GLU A 40 -34.31 28.44 -49.29
C GLU A 40 -33.31 27.28 -49.36
N ASN A 41 -32.95 26.84 -50.56
CA ASN A 41 -31.97 25.76 -50.73
C ASN A 41 -30.57 26.22 -50.35
N ALA A 42 -30.18 27.46 -50.70
CA ALA A 42 -28.90 28.05 -50.30
C ALA A 42 -28.78 28.18 -48.79
N LEU A 43 -29.83 28.68 -48.11
CA LEU A 43 -29.87 28.76 -46.65
C LEU A 43 -29.76 27.38 -45.99
N LYS A 44 -30.51 26.39 -46.48
CA LYS A 44 -30.46 25.01 -45.94
C LYS A 44 -29.07 24.39 -46.09
N ILE A 45 -28.43 24.54 -47.25
CA ILE A 45 -27.07 24.03 -47.51
C ILE A 45 -26.07 24.75 -46.60
N PHE A 46 -26.18 26.06 -46.46
CA PHE A 46 -25.30 26.85 -45.59
C PHE A 46 -25.42 26.44 -44.11
N GLN A 47 -26.64 26.33 -43.59
CA GLN A 47 -26.90 25.89 -42.22
C GLN A 47 -26.40 24.45 -41.99
N ALA A 48 -26.62 23.54 -42.95
CA ALA A 48 -26.13 22.17 -42.86
C ALA A 48 -24.59 22.09 -42.89
N GLY A 49 -23.94 22.89 -43.74
CA GLY A 49 -22.48 23.00 -43.81
C GLY A 49 -21.88 23.53 -42.52
N LEU A 50 -22.46 24.59 -41.95
CA LEU A 50 -22.04 25.14 -40.66
C LEU A 50 -22.21 24.15 -39.50
N ARG A 51 -23.32 23.40 -39.47
CA ARG A 51 -23.54 22.35 -38.46
C ARG A 51 -22.49 21.26 -38.58
N ASN A 52 -22.37 20.66 -39.77
CA ASN A 52 -21.51 19.50 -39.95
C ASN A 52 -20.03 19.85 -39.73
N ASN A 53 -19.56 20.99 -40.24
CA ASN A 53 -18.16 21.35 -40.13
C ASN A 53 -17.78 21.68 -38.67
N ILE A 54 -18.49 22.62 -38.04
CA ILE A 54 -18.11 23.07 -36.70
C ILE A 54 -18.41 22.03 -35.63
N LEU A 55 -19.52 21.28 -35.72
CA LEU A 55 -19.78 20.21 -34.75
C LEU A 55 -18.78 19.05 -34.88
N SER A 56 -18.33 18.72 -36.10
CA SER A 56 -17.29 17.70 -36.27
C SER A 56 -15.95 18.15 -35.72
N GLN A 57 -15.52 19.39 -35.98
CA GLN A 57 -14.28 19.94 -35.43
C GLN A 57 -14.34 20.06 -33.91
N PHE A 58 -15.46 20.54 -33.36
CA PHE A 58 -15.68 20.61 -31.93
C PHE A 58 -15.60 19.22 -31.29
N SER A 59 -16.26 18.23 -31.87
CA SER A 59 -16.22 16.86 -31.35
C SER A 59 -14.80 16.28 -31.41
N ALA A 60 -14.09 16.49 -32.51
CA ALA A 60 -12.70 16.05 -32.65
C ALA A 60 -11.77 16.69 -31.61
N VAL A 61 -11.91 17.99 -31.35
CA VAL A 61 -11.13 18.69 -30.31
C VAL A 61 -11.54 18.22 -28.91
N TRP A 62 -12.83 18.07 -28.66
CA TRP A 62 -13.37 17.61 -27.38
C TRP A 62 -12.81 16.25 -26.99
N ASP A 63 -12.81 15.33 -27.96
CA ASP A 63 -12.37 13.95 -27.77
C ASP A 63 -10.83 13.87 -27.75
N TYR A 64 -10.12 14.66 -28.58
CA TYR A 64 -8.64 14.72 -28.57
C TYR A 64 -8.05 15.26 -27.27
N THR A 65 -8.69 16.28 -26.70
CA THR A 65 -8.24 16.89 -25.43
C THR A 65 -8.74 16.14 -24.21
N ASP A 66 -9.53 15.10 -24.41
CA ASP A 66 -10.18 14.34 -23.35
C ASP A 66 -10.91 15.26 -22.35
N THR A 67 -11.56 16.30 -22.89
CA THR A 67 -12.19 17.35 -22.06
C THR A 67 -13.24 16.75 -21.13
N GLU A 68 -13.86 15.64 -21.52
CA GLU A 68 -14.85 14.95 -20.71
C GLU A 68 -14.26 14.39 -19.42
N GLU A 69 -13.16 13.65 -19.49
CA GLU A 69 -12.52 13.10 -18.29
C GLU A 69 -12.08 14.22 -17.34
N HIS A 70 -11.49 15.29 -17.88
CA HIS A 70 -11.07 16.44 -17.08
C HIS A 70 -12.25 17.12 -16.35
N LEU A 71 -13.40 17.29 -17.01
CA LEU A 71 -14.59 17.88 -16.40
C LEU A 71 -15.21 16.96 -15.34
N LEU A 72 -15.21 15.64 -15.58
CA LEU A 72 -15.68 14.66 -14.59
C LEU A 72 -14.78 14.67 -13.35
N VAL A 73 -13.46 14.69 -13.53
CA VAL A 73 -12.50 14.81 -12.43
C VAL A 73 -12.73 16.10 -11.65
N LEU A 74 -12.98 17.22 -12.33
CA LEU A 74 -13.29 18.50 -11.66
C LEU A 74 -14.58 18.43 -10.85
N ASP A 75 -15.63 17.78 -11.35
CA ASP A 75 -16.89 17.63 -10.63
C ASP A 75 -16.74 16.70 -9.41
N VAL A 76 -15.94 15.63 -9.51
CA VAL A 76 -15.56 14.79 -8.35
C VAL A 76 -14.76 15.60 -7.32
N LEU A 77 -13.78 16.40 -7.76
CA LEU A 77 -12.99 17.25 -6.86
C LEU A 77 -13.85 18.32 -6.17
N LYS A 78 -14.83 18.91 -6.86
CA LYS A 78 -15.77 19.85 -6.24
C LYS A 78 -16.68 19.19 -5.20
N ALA A 79 -17.04 17.92 -5.40
CA ALA A 79 -17.90 17.18 -4.49
C ALA A 79 -17.16 16.66 -3.25
N ASP A 80 -15.81 16.63 -3.24
CA ASP A 80 -15.04 16.18 -2.08
C ASP A 80 -15.20 17.17 -0.91
N PRO A 81 -15.78 16.76 0.23
CA PRO A 81 -15.95 17.62 1.41
C PRO A 81 -14.62 18.15 1.97
N ARG A 82 -13.50 17.49 1.68
CA ARG A 82 -12.16 17.96 2.08
C ARG A 82 -11.73 19.21 1.33
N ASN A 83 -12.33 19.48 0.18
CA ASN A 83 -12.09 20.68 -0.61
C ASN A 83 -12.98 21.86 -0.20
N ASP A 84 -13.98 21.63 0.66
CA ASP A 84 -14.87 22.67 1.19
C ASP A 84 -14.26 23.37 2.42
N SER A 85 -12.97 23.71 2.32
CA SER A 85 -12.31 24.53 3.34
C SER A 85 -12.49 26.01 3.00
N GLU A 86 -12.73 26.83 4.02
CA GLU A 86 -12.78 28.31 3.86
C GLU A 86 -11.51 28.87 3.20
N LYS A 87 -10.38 28.16 3.32
CA LYS A 87 -9.09 28.50 2.73
C LYS A 87 -8.91 27.79 1.39
N LYS A 88 -9.56 28.31 0.34
CA LYS A 88 -9.33 27.84 -1.03
C LYS A 88 -7.85 28.00 -1.41
N TRP A 89 -7.28 26.95 -2.02
CA TRP A 89 -5.93 27.02 -2.56
C TRP A 89 -5.83 28.19 -3.56
N ARG A 90 -4.78 28.99 -3.43
CA ARG A 90 -4.45 30.12 -4.30
C ARG A 90 -3.03 29.88 -4.82
N PRO A 91 -2.70 30.30 -6.05
CA PRO A 91 -1.30 30.37 -6.48
C PRO A 91 -0.51 31.18 -5.45
N THR A 92 0.45 30.53 -4.80
CA THR A 92 1.15 31.08 -3.62
C THR A 92 2.42 31.88 -3.96
N ASP A 93 2.71 32.09 -5.25
CA ASP A 93 4.00 32.60 -5.79
C ASP A 93 5.25 31.80 -5.37
N LYS A 94 5.05 30.74 -4.58
CA LYS A 94 6.06 29.79 -4.13
C LYS A 94 6.51 28.89 -5.26
N SER A 95 7.79 28.54 -5.24
CA SER A 95 8.37 27.56 -6.15
C SER A 95 7.69 26.19 -5.99
N VAL A 96 7.74 25.36 -7.03
CA VAL A 96 7.18 23.98 -7.01
C VAL A 96 7.75 23.19 -5.83
N GLN A 97 9.03 23.36 -5.51
CA GLN A 97 9.69 22.70 -4.38
C GLN A 97 9.05 23.07 -3.04
N GLU A 98 8.70 24.33 -2.84
CA GLU A 98 8.05 24.80 -1.61
C GLU A 98 6.59 24.34 -1.50
N GLN A 99 5.89 24.24 -2.63
CA GLN A 99 4.52 23.73 -2.67
C GLN A 99 4.45 22.23 -2.34
N VAL A 100 5.47 21.46 -2.73
CA VAL A 100 5.56 20.01 -2.47
C VAL A 100 6.14 19.70 -1.08
N ARG A 101 6.84 20.64 -0.44
CA ARG A 101 7.46 20.46 0.89
C ARG A 101 6.49 19.89 1.95
N PRO A 102 5.23 20.33 2.10
CA PRO A 102 4.31 19.74 3.07
C PRO A 102 4.04 18.25 2.82
N LEU A 103 3.94 17.82 1.56
CA LEU A 103 3.73 16.42 1.20
C LEU A 103 4.95 15.57 1.58
N VAL A 104 6.15 16.07 1.28
CA VAL A 104 7.41 15.39 1.64
C VAL A 104 7.56 15.27 3.15
N VAL A 105 7.30 16.35 3.89
CA VAL A 105 7.36 16.35 5.36
C VAL A 105 6.35 15.38 5.95
N ASN A 106 5.12 15.32 5.43
CA ASN A 106 4.12 14.37 5.89
C ASN A 106 4.54 12.92 5.62
N LYS A 107 5.11 12.63 4.44
CA LYS A 107 5.65 11.30 4.12
C LYS A 107 6.78 10.92 5.08
N LEU A 108 7.73 11.82 5.34
CA LEU A 108 8.83 11.59 6.28
C LEU A 108 8.32 11.33 7.71
N LYS A 109 7.32 12.09 8.18
CA LYS A 109 6.69 11.86 9.49
C LYS A 109 6.09 10.46 9.60
N TRP A 110 5.46 9.97 8.55
CA TRP A 110 4.92 8.60 8.51
C TRP A 110 6.01 7.54 8.56
N GLN A 111 7.10 7.73 7.81
CA GLN A 111 8.24 6.82 7.83
C GLN A 111 8.89 6.76 9.21
N ILE A 112 9.09 7.92 9.87
CA ILE A 112 9.63 7.99 11.23
C ILE A 112 8.76 7.16 12.18
N LYS A 113 7.44 7.39 12.20
CA LYS A 113 6.51 6.63 13.05
C LYS A 113 6.56 5.12 12.78
N TYR A 114 6.73 4.72 11.53
CA TYR A 114 6.85 3.32 11.17
C TYR A 114 8.15 2.70 11.73
N TYR A 115 9.28 3.37 11.55
CA TYR A 115 10.56 2.87 12.07
C TYR A 115 10.62 2.85 13.59
N GLU A 116 10.03 3.84 14.27
CA GLU A 116 9.90 3.84 15.73
C GLU A 116 9.16 2.59 16.23
N LYS A 117 8.04 2.24 15.59
CA LYS A 117 7.29 1.01 15.92
C LYS A 117 8.11 -0.25 15.68
N GLN A 118 8.85 -0.31 14.58
CA GLN A 118 9.73 -1.45 14.28
C GLN A 118 10.83 -1.61 15.32
N ILE A 119 11.46 -0.52 15.74
CA ILE A 119 12.49 -0.53 16.79
C ILE A 119 11.90 -1.03 18.11
N GLN A 120 10.73 -0.52 18.51
CA GLN A 120 10.06 -0.97 19.73
C GLN A 120 9.71 -2.45 19.68
N PHE A 121 9.22 -2.94 18.55
CA PHE A 121 8.94 -4.36 18.35
C PHE A 121 10.21 -5.21 18.49
N GLN A 122 11.29 -4.83 17.82
CA GLN A 122 12.57 -5.56 17.90
C GLN A 122 13.12 -5.56 19.33
N LYS A 123 13.00 -4.45 20.07
CA LYS A 123 13.40 -4.37 21.48
C LYS A 123 12.64 -5.40 22.33
N GLN A 124 11.32 -5.49 22.17
CA GLN A 124 10.51 -6.48 22.90
C GLN A 124 10.88 -7.92 22.54
N GLN A 125 11.17 -8.20 21.26
CA GLN A 125 11.61 -9.54 20.85
C GLN A 125 12.98 -9.88 21.44
N LEU A 126 13.90 -8.91 21.47
CA LEU A 126 15.22 -9.09 22.04
C LEU A 126 15.14 -9.37 23.55
N GLU A 127 14.34 -8.61 24.29
CA GLU A 127 14.12 -8.83 25.73
C GLU A 127 13.59 -10.25 26.01
N ARG A 128 12.63 -10.73 25.22
CA ARG A 128 12.13 -12.12 25.32
C ARG A 128 13.20 -13.16 25.00
N ALA A 129 14.03 -12.90 23.99
CA ALA A 129 15.10 -13.81 23.61
C ALA A 129 16.18 -13.89 24.70
N VAL A 130 16.56 -12.76 25.29
CA VAL A 130 17.53 -12.69 26.41
C VAL A 130 17.04 -13.51 27.59
N LEU A 131 15.78 -13.32 28.01
CA LEU A 131 15.19 -14.09 29.12
C LEU A 131 15.22 -15.60 28.85
N LYS A 132 14.91 -16.04 27.62
CA LYS A 132 15.00 -17.46 27.25
C LYS A 132 16.43 -18.00 27.32
N ILE A 133 17.41 -17.21 26.89
CA ILE A 133 18.83 -17.59 26.94
C ILE A 133 19.29 -17.71 28.40
N GLU A 134 18.90 -16.79 29.28
CA GLU A 134 19.23 -16.84 30.71
C GLU A 134 18.61 -18.07 31.39
N GLN A 135 17.35 -18.37 31.08
CA GLN A 135 16.70 -19.61 31.54
C GLN A 135 17.39 -20.87 31.00
N GLY A 136 17.91 -20.83 29.77
CA GLY A 136 18.69 -21.94 29.21
C GLY A 136 20.03 -22.12 29.92
N ARG A 137 20.74 -21.01 30.20
CA ARG A 137 22.03 -21.02 30.91
C ARG A 137 21.92 -21.57 32.33
N THR A 138 20.89 -21.16 33.07
CA THR A 138 20.62 -21.65 34.42
C THR A 138 20.34 -23.15 34.42
N LYS A 139 19.41 -23.62 33.58
CA LYS A 139 19.15 -25.06 33.42
C LYS A 139 20.39 -25.86 33.05
N TYR A 140 21.24 -25.32 32.18
CA TYR A 140 22.48 -25.98 31.79
C TYR A 140 23.48 -26.09 32.95
N ALA A 141 23.59 -25.04 33.77
CA ALA A 141 24.41 -25.06 34.98
C ALA A 141 23.92 -26.12 35.97
N ASP A 142 22.61 -26.18 36.22
CA ASP A 142 22.00 -27.19 37.10
C ASP A 142 22.27 -28.62 36.60
N LEU A 143 22.19 -28.85 35.28
CA LEU A 143 22.50 -30.14 34.67
C LEU A 143 23.97 -30.53 34.85
N LEU A 144 24.89 -29.57 34.73
CA LEU A 144 26.32 -29.81 34.97
C LEU A 144 26.59 -30.19 36.42
N GLU A 145 26.00 -29.46 37.37
CA GLU A 145 26.13 -29.76 38.79
C GLU A 145 25.56 -31.15 39.12
N ARG A 146 24.37 -31.46 38.58
CA ARG A 146 23.76 -32.77 38.75
C ARG A 146 24.63 -33.88 38.17
N ARG A 147 25.21 -33.67 36.99
CA ARG A 147 26.14 -34.62 36.35
C ARG A 147 27.35 -34.89 37.23
N GLU A 148 27.99 -33.86 37.79
CA GLU A 148 29.14 -34.06 38.69
C GLU A 148 28.74 -34.76 39.99
N SER A 149 27.58 -34.44 40.56
CA SER A 149 27.08 -35.14 41.76
C SER A 149 26.86 -36.64 41.51
N LEU A 150 26.25 -37.00 40.37
CA LEU A 150 26.01 -38.39 39.98
C LEU A 150 27.32 -39.13 39.69
N LYS A 151 28.26 -38.46 39.03
CA LYS A 151 29.60 -39.00 38.76
C LYS A 151 30.34 -39.32 40.07
N ASN A 152 30.25 -38.43 41.06
CA ASN A 152 30.83 -38.66 42.39
C ASN A 152 30.13 -39.82 43.11
N ALA A 153 28.80 -39.91 43.05
CA ALA A 153 28.04 -41.02 43.63
C ALA A 153 28.46 -42.37 43.04
N VAL A 154 28.50 -42.49 41.71
CA VAL A 154 28.94 -43.72 41.01
C VAL A 154 30.40 -44.05 41.35
N SER A 155 31.28 -43.04 41.43
CA SER A 155 32.68 -43.27 41.80
C SER A 155 32.82 -43.81 43.23
N ASN A 156 31.98 -43.36 44.16
CA ASN A 156 31.97 -43.85 45.53
C ASN A 156 31.40 -45.27 45.62
N GLU A 157 30.28 -45.57 44.97
CA GLU A 157 29.71 -46.92 44.90
C GLU A 157 30.72 -47.92 44.32
N LEU A 158 31.44 -47.54 43.26
CA LEU A 158 32.47 -48.40 42.66
C LEU A 158 33.65 -48.67 43.61
N LYS A 159 34.01 -47.69 44.45
CA LYS A 159 35.03 -47.90 45.50
C LYS A 159 34.51 -48.85 46.58
N ASP A 160 33.25 -48.74 46.96
CA ASP A 160 32.67 -49.59 48.00
C ASP A 160 32.49 -51.03 47.50
N LEU A 161 32.07 -51.24 46.24
CA LEU A 161 32.05 -52.56 45.61
C LEU A 161 33.45 -53.19 45.59
N LYS A 162 34.49 -52.44 45.20
CA LYS A 162 35.87 -52.93 45.23
C LYS A 162 36.34 -53.34 46.64
N LYS A 163 35.90 -52.63 47.68
CA LYS A 163 36.20 -53.01 49.06
C LYS A 163 35.49 -54.31 49.45
N ILE A 164 34.21 -54.45 49.07
CA ILE A 164 33.43 -55.66 49.32
C ILE A 164 34.07 -56.85 48.60
N ASP A 165 34.44 -56.72 47.33
CA ASP A 165 35.13 -57.77 46.56
C ASP A 165 36.44 -58.20 47.24
N ALA A 166 37.23 -57.23 47.72
CA ALA A 166 38.47 -57.51 48.44
C ALA A 166 38.20 -58.25 49.77
N GLN A 167 37.16 -57.87 50.51
CA GLN A 167 36.73 -58.56 51.74
C GLN A 167 36.23 -59.98 51.47
N ILE A 168 35.48 -60.19 50.38
CA ILE A 168 35.03 -61.52 49.96
C ILE A 168 36.22 -62.39 49.59
N SER A 169 37.20 -61.87 48.86
CA SER A 169 38.44 -62.60 48.54
C SER A 169 39.20 -63.00 49.81
N ASP A 170 39.40 -62.09 50.75
CA ASP A 170 40.10 -62.36 52.02
C ASP A 170 39.34 -63.39 52.89
N MET A 171 38.01 -63.36 52.90
CA MET A 171 37.20 -64.39 53.56
C MET A 171 37.28 -65.75 52.86
N ALA A 172 37.30 -65.77 51.52
CA ALA A 172 37.44 -67.00 50.74
C ALA A 172 38.82 -67.64 50.96
N ASP A 173 39.89 -66.84 50.99
CA ASP A 173 41.26 -67.32 51.26
C ASP A 173 41.35 -67.93 52.66
N LYS A 174 40.78 -67.27 53.69
CA LYS A 174 40.73 -67.82 55.06
C LYS A 174 39.95 -69.13 55.17
N LEU A 175 38.82 -69.25 54.46
CA LEU A 175 38.03 -70.49 54.42
C LEU A 175 38.78 -71.63 53.74
N VAL A 176 39.60 -71.34 52.72
CA VAL A 176 40.44 -72.35 52.07
C VAL A 176 41.53 -72.83 53.02
N ASP A 177 42.17 -71.91 53.75
CA ASP A 177 43.19 -72.26 54.76
C ASP A 177 42.59 -73.12 55.88
N ASP A 178 41.41 -72.76 56.40
CA ASP A 178 40.70 -73.50 57.47
C ASP A 178 40.23 -74.91 57.02
N LEU A 179 40.01 -75.14 55.73
CA LEU A 179 39.64 -76.46 55.17
C LEU A 179 40.84 -77.35 54.85
N GLN A 180 42.07 -76.80 54.86
CA GLN A 180 43.31 -77.53 54.58
C GLN A 180 44.10 -77.91 55.86
N SER A 181 43.68 -77.41 57.02
CA SER A 181 44.17 -77.80 58.36
C SER A 181 43.33 -78.91 58.99
#